data_AF-A0A1E3PGH7-F1
#
_entry.id   AF-A0A1E3PGH7-F1
#
_cell.length_a   1.000
_cell.length_b   1.000
_cell.length_c   1.000
_cell.angle_alpha   90.00
_cell.angle_beta   90.00
_cell.angle_gamma   90.00
#
_symmetry.space_group_name_H-M   'P 1'
#
loop_
_entity.id
_entity.type
_entity.pdbx_description
1 polymer ?
#
loop_
_entity_poly.entity_id
_entity_poly.type
_entity_poly.pdbx_seq_one_letter_code
_entity_poly.pdbx_strand_id
1 'polypeptide(L)'
;MNPEQIIRYEFEGKPLLYSNGDKVAKRYLAHATPDIPLCPLSREQRVYELQLMPHAIEYLEAGEDISLNKGMEWGTIIVATSRADAMPELDERGIGYTEEWVDVQWEDVSSRK
;
A
#
# COMPACT_ATOMS: atom_id res chain seq x y z
N MET A 1 20.87 15.11 1.82
CA MET A 1 19.77 15.18 0.83
C MET A 1 19.22 13.77 0.69
N ASN A 2 18.40 13.38 1.66
CA ASN A 2 17.67 12.12 1.68
C ASN A 2 16.32 12.39 1.00
N PRO A 3 15.81 11.50 0.15
CA PRO A 3 14.65 11.83 -0.65
C PRO A 3 13.42 11.93 0.25
N GLU A 4 12.75 13.07 0.13
CA GLU A 4 11.36 13.31 0.49
C GLU A 4 10.52 12.08 0.10
N GLN A 5 9.62 11.63 0.98
CA GLN A 5 8.64 10.54 0.79
C GLN A 5 8.59 9.93 -0.64
N ILE A 6 8.96 8.67 -0.78
CA ILE A 6 9.01 8.03 -2.10
C ILE A 6 7.60 7.56 -2.48
N ILE A 7 7.10 8.10 -3.59
CA ILE A 7 5.92 7.60 -4.29
C ILE A 7 6.40 6.79 -5.48
N ARG A 8 6.00 5.52 -5.55
CA ARG A 8 6.18 4.65 -6.71
C ARG A 8 4.81 4.45 -7.36
N TYR A 9 4.69 4.82 -8.62
CA TYR A 9 3.49 4.63 -9.43
C TYR A 9 3.78 3.67 -10.58
N GLU A 10 2.94 2.66 -10.75
CA GLU A 10 2.97 1.76 -11.90
C GLU A 10 1.63 1.03 -12.00
N PHE A 11 0.72 1.53 -12.84
CA PHE A 11 -0.59 0.91 -13.07
C PHE A 11 -0.46 -0.52 -13.62
N GLU A 12 -1.21 -1.46 -13.05
CA GLU A 12 -1.10 -2.90 -13.32
C GLU A 12 0.30 -3.49 -13.07
N GLY A 13 1.15 -2.77 -12.34
CA GLY A 13 2.47 -3.20 -11.95
C GLY A 13 2.46 -4.25 -10.84
N LYS A 14 3.63 -4.42 -10.22
CA LYS A 14 3.79 -5.27 -9.03
C LYS A 14 4.25 -4.42 -7.86
N PRO A 15 3.65 -4.57 -6.67
CA PRO A 15 4.16 -3.90 -5.48
C PRO A 15 5.52 -4.47 -5.08
N LEU A 16 6.36 -3.63 -4.49
CA LEU A 16 7.57 -4.07 -3.81
C LEU A 16 7.18 -4.51 -2.40
N LEU A 17 7.09 -5.82 -2.21
CA LEU A 17 6.75 -6.42 -0.93
C LEU A 17 7.95 -6.39 0.00
N TYR A 18 7.72 -5.92 1.22
CA TYR A 18 8.66 -5.94 2.32
C TYR A 18 8.93 -7.35 2.84
N SER A 19 7.90 -8.21 2.90
CA SER A 19 7.98 -9.62 3.32
C SER A 19 7.23 -10.53 2.33
N ASN A 20 7.63 -11.80 2.28
CA ASN A 20 6.96 -12.83 1.47
C ASN A 20 6.03 -13.74 2.30
N GLY A 21 6.04 -13.61 3.63
CA GLY A 21 5.39 -14.57 4.53
C GLY A 21 4.01 -14.15 5.06
N ASP A 22 3.70 -12.86 5.03
CA ASP A 22 2.49 -12.32 5.64
C ASP A 22 1.26 -12.41 4.72
N LYS A 23 0.12 -11.92 5.23
CA LYS A 23 -1.16 -11.95 4.51
C LYS A 23 -1.16 -11.05 3.28
N VAL A 24 -0.45 -9.92 3.33
CA VAL A 24 -0.33 -8.99 2.20
C VAL A 24 0.46 -9.68 1.10
N ALA A 25 1.61 -10.25 1.42
CA ALA A 25 2.44 -10.97 0.48
C ALA A 25 1.69 -12.14 -0.19
N LYS A 26 0.97 -12.94 0.60
CA LYS A 26 0.16 -14.03 0.07
C LYS A 26 -0.91 -13.53 -0.90
N ARG A 27 -1.51 -12.36 -0.64
CA ARG A 27 -2.49 -11.74 -1.54
C ARG A 27 -1.93 -11.49 -2.93
N TYR A 28 -0.69 -11.02 -3.03
CA TYR A 28 -0.06 -10.66 -4.31
C TYR A 28 0.77 -11.79 -4.94
N LEU A 29 1.23 -12.78 -4.17
CA LEU A 29 2.15 -13.82 -4.64
C LEU A 29 1.48 -15.19 -4.86
N ALA A 30 0.36 -15.51 -4.21
CA ALA A 30 -0.22 -16.86 -4.26
C ALA A 30 -0.84 -17.20 -5.62
N HIS A 31 -1.24 -16.19 -6.40
CA HIS A 31 -2.00 -16.34 -7.62
C HIS A 31 -1.48 -15.39 -8.72
N ALA A 32 -1.84 -15.69 -9.98
CA ALA A 32 -1.48 -14.82 -11.12
C ALA A 32 -2.15 -13.43 -11.04
N THR A 33 -3.26 -13.33 -10.32
CA THR A 33 -3.95 -12.07 -10.00
C THR A 33 -4.02 -11.90 -8.49
N PRO A 34 -3.94 -10.68 -7.97
CA PRO A 34 -4.06 -10.45 -6.53
C PRO A 34 -5.42 -10.91 -6.00
N ASP A 35 -5.43 -11.57 -4.84
CA ASP A 35 -6.66 -11.94 -4.12
C ASP A 35 -7.28 -10.72 -3.42
N ILE A 36 -7.68 -9.73 -4.20
CA ILE A 36 -8.30 -8.48 -3.74
C ILE A 36 -9.78 -8.51 -4.13
N PRO A 37 -10.72 -8.11 -3.24
CA PRO A 37 -12.12 -7.98 -3.61
C PRO A 37 -12.33 -7.10 -4.85
N LEU A 38 -13.25 -7.51 -5.71
CA LEU A 38 -13.66 -6.76 -6.90
C LEU A 38 -14.08 -5.32 -6.54
N CYS A 39 -13.86 -4.39 -7.46
CA CYS A 39 -14.31 -3.01 -7.31
C CYS A 39 -15.85 -2.97 -7.10
N PRO A 40 -16.37 -2.22 -6.11
CA PRO A 40 -17.81 -2.10 -5.89
C PRO A 40 -18.51 -1.34 -7.02
N LEU A 41 -17.81 -0.43 -7.70
CA LEU A 41 -18.36 0.36 -8.81
C LEU A 41 -18.43 -0.46 -10.10
N SER A 42 -17.28 -0.87 -10.64
CA SER A 42 -17.21 -1.55 -11.95
C SER A 42 -17.41 -3.05 -11.90
N ARG A 43 -17.32 -3.66 -10.71
CA ARG A 43 -17.28 -5.12 -10.53
C ARG A 43 -16.06 -5.80 -11.18
N GLU A 44 -15.09 -5.01 -11.63
CA GLU A 44 -13.84 -5.51 -12.22
C GLU A 44 -12.78 -5.82 -11.16
N GLN A 45 -11.78 -6.59 -11.56
CA GLN A 45 -10.62 -6.91 -10.73
C GLN A 45 -9.89 -5.63 -10.29
N ARG A 46 -9.42 -5.60 -9.04
CA ARG A 46 -8.48 -4.57 -8.59
C ARG A 46 -7.04 -4.95 -8.89
N VAL A 47 -6.26 -3.98 -9.33
CA VAL A 47 -4.86 -4.10 -9.76
C VAL A 47 -4.01 -3.06 -9.03
N TYR A 48 -2.74 -3.37 -8.84
CA TYR A 48 -1.79 -2.43 -8.24
C TYR A 48 -1.74 -1.12 -9.03
N GLU A 49 -1.68 0.02 -8.31
CA GLU A 49 -1.57 1.35 -8.92
C GLU A 49 -0.37 2.12 -8.37
N LEU A 50 -0.29 2.25 -7.04
CA LEU A 50 0.75 3.03 -6.40
C LEU A 50 1.19 2.44 -5.07
N GLN A 51 2.40 2.82 -4.67
CA GLN A 51 3.01 2.44 -3.42
C GLN A 51 3.68 3.64 -2.77
N LEU A 52 3.43 3.82 -1.47
CA LEU A 52 4.05 4.85 -0.65
C LEU A 52 5.03 4.19 0.31
N MET A 53 6.26 4.69 0.33
CA MET A 53 7.32 4.26 1.25
C MET A 53 7.67 5.43 2.19
N PRO A 54 7.18 5.43 3.44
CA PRO A 54 7.46 6.50 4.41
C PRO A 54 8.95 6.59 4.77
N HIS A 55 9.39 7.79 5.14
CA HIS A 55 10.80 8.17 5.33
C HIS A 55 11.45 7.52 6.57
N ALA A 56 11.86 6.28 6.42
CA ALA A 56 12.40 5.51 7.53
C ALA A 56 13.91 5.78 7.82
N ILE A 57 14.59 6.61 7.01
CA ILE A 57 15.97 7.06 7.23
C ILE A 57 16.10 8.18 8.29
N GLU A 58 15.13 9.10 8.43
CA GLU A 58 15.17 10.16 9.48
C GLU A 58 15.22 9.58 10.90
N TYR A 59 14.53 8.46 11.09
CA TYR A 59 14.39 7.82 12.39
C TYR A 59 15.71 7.19 12.86
N LEU A 60 16.55 6.69 11.95
CA LEU A 60 17.85 6.12 12.30
C LEU A 60 18.92 7.16 12.65
N GLU A 61 18.80 8.40 12.16
CA GLU A 61 19.81 9.46 12.31
C GLU A 61 19.56 10.41 13.49
N ALA A 62 18.34 10.44 14.05
CA ALA A 62 17.94 11.43 15.06
C ALA A 62 18.46 11.17 16.49
N GLY A 63 19.08 10.01 16.77
CA GLY A 63 19.80 9.76 18.04
C GLY A 63 18.98 9.83 19.33
N GLU A 64 17.67 10.07 19.26
CA GLU A 64 16.76 10.13 20.39
C GLU A 64 15.86 8.89 20.42
N ASP A 65 15.55 8.47 21.65
CA ASP A 65 14.76 7.32 22.07
C ASP A 65 13.45 7.21 21.27
N ILE A 66 13.49 6.49 20.13
CA ILE A 66 12.29 6.11 19.41
C ILE A 66 11.55 5.14 20.33
N SER A 67 10.61 5.65 21.12
CA SER A 67 9.68 4.82 21.88
C SER A 67 8.73 4.12 20.90
N LEU A 68 9.23 3.01 20.36
CA LEU A 68 8.63 2.04 19.46
C LEU A 68 7.62 1.12 20.16
N ASN A 69 6.81 1.69 21.05
CA ASN A 69 5.80 0.95 21.79
C ASN A 69 4.38 1.36 21.33
N LYS A 70 4.02 1.39 20.04
CA LYS A 70 4.07 0.24 19.09
C LYS A 70 3.71 0.72 17.66
N GLY A 71 4.65 1.27 16.89
CA GLY A 71 4.36 1.91 15.58
C GLY A 71 5.41 1.60 14.52
N MET A 72 4.97 1.52 13.25
CA MET A 72 5.71 1.08 12.05
C MET A 72 7.06 1.79 11.84
N GLU A 73 8.17 1.06 12.04
CA GLU A 73 9.56 1.52 11.81
C GLU A 73 9.89 1.61 10.33
N TRP A 74 9.58 0.55 9.60
CA TRP A 74 9.72 0.43 8.15
C TRP A 74 8.46 -0.23 7.62
N GLY A 75 7.87 0.36 6.59
CA GLY A 75 6.70 -0.21 5.96
C GLY A 75 6.34 0.43 4.64
N THR A 76 5.33 -0.12 4.01
CA THR A 76 4.85 0.31 2.73
C THR A 76 3.33 0.27 2.70
N ILE A 77 2.74 1.28 2.08
CA ILE A 77 1.32 1.33 1.79
C ILE A 77 1.17 1.01 0.31
N ILE A 78 0.37 0.01 -0.01
CA ILE A 78 0.09 -0.46 -1.36
C ILE A 78 -1.37 -0.14 -1.66
N VAL A 79 -1.63 0.55 -2.77
CA VAL A 79 -2.98 0.89 -3.21
C VAL A 79 -3.28 0.13 -4.49
N ALA A 80 -4.47 -0.44 -4.56
CA ALA A 80 -4.98 -1.12 -5.73
C ALA A 80 -6.34 -0.52 -6.14
N THR A 81 -6.46 -0.13 -7.41
CA THR A 81 -7.68 0.44 -8.02
C THR A 81 -8.32 -0.54 -9.00
N SER A 82 -9.52 -0.24 -9.47
CA SER A 82 -10.17 -0.99 -10.53
C SER A 82 -9.33 -1.01 -11.81
N ARG A 83 -9.21 -2.20 -12.42
CA ARG A 83 -8.63 -2.34 -13.76
C ARG A 83 -9.30 -1.48 -14.82
N ALA A 84 -10.60 -1.21 -14.65
CA ALA A 84 -11.37 -0.40 -15.58
C ALA A 84 -11.26 1.11 -15.31
N ASP A 85 -10.46 1.53 -14.31
CA ASP A 85 -10.33 2.94 -13.90
C ASP A 85 -11.69 3.63 -13.73
N ALA A 86 -12.59 2.95 -13.01
CA ALA A 86 -13.98 3.33 -12.94
C ALA A 86 -14.19 4.52 -12.00
N MET A 87 -14.83 5.56 -12.50
CA MET A 87 -15.18 6.74 -11.71
C MET A 87 -16.58 6.60 -11.07
N PRO A 88 -16.77 7.13 -9.85
CA PRO A 88 -18.10 7.25 -9.26
C PRO A 88 -18.95 8.29 -10.00
N GLU A 89 -20.27 8.28 -9.74
CA GLU A 89 -21.12 9.42 -10.13
C GLU A 89 -20.64 10.70 -9.44
N LEU A 90 -20.65 11.80 -10.19
CA LEU A 90 -20.21 13.11 -9.72
C LEU A 90 -21.42 13.95 -9.31
N ASP A 91 -21.28 14.74 -8.25
CA ASP A 91 -22.26 15.74 -7.85
C ASP A 91 -22.31 16.93 -8.83
N GLU A 92 -23.21 17.89 -8.57
CA GLU A 92 -23.34 19.11 -9.38
C GLU A 92 -22.05 19.96 -9.44
N ARG A 93 -21.10 19.72 -8.54
CA ARG A 93 -19.80 20.39 -8.47
C ARG A 93 -18.69 19.58 -9.14
N GLY A 94 -19.02 18.42 -9.73
CA GLY A 94 -18.06 17.52 -10.36
C GLY A 94 -17.25 16.69 -9.36
N ILE A 95 -17.75 16.50 -8.14
CA ILE A 95 -17.06 15.79 -7.07
C ILE A 95 -17.73 14.43 -6.84
N GLY A 96 -16.93 13.37 -6.82
CA GLY A 96 -17.37 12.03 -6.46
C GLY A 96 -16.28 11.31 -5.67
N TYR A 97 -16.68 10.37 -4.82
CA TYR A 97 -15.78 9.59 -3.97
C TYR A 97 -16.01 8.11 -4.18
N THR A 98 -14.92 7.34 -4.12
CA THR A 98 -14.95 5.88 -4.15
C THR A 98 -13.93 5.33 -3.17
N GLU A 99 -14.16 4.11 -2.71
CA GLU A 99 -13.24 3.39 -1.83
C GLU A 99 -12.34 2.47 -2.65
N GLU A 100 -11.04 2.62 -2.44
CA GLU A 100 -10.03 1.74 -3.02
C GLU A 100 -9.40 0.81 -2.01
N TRP A 101 -8.79 -0.26 -2.52
CA TRP A 101 -8.15 -1.24 -1.67
C TRP A 101 -6.77 -0.77 -1.24
N VAL A 102 -6.50 -0.88 0.06
CA VAL A 102 -5.22 -0.51 0.65
C VAL A 102 -4.70 -1.67 1.48
N ASP A 103 -3.51 -2.16 1.14
CA ASP A 103 -2.73 -3.05 2.00
C ASP A 103 -1.58 -2.26 2.65
N VAL A 104 -1.25 -2.61 3.88
CA VAL A 104 -0.12 -2.03 4.60
C VAL A 104 0.76 -3.16 5.09
N GLN A 105 2.06 -3.06 4.82
CA GLN A 105 3.04 -4.05 5.22
C GLN A 105 4.16 -3.36 5.98
N TRP A 106 4.57 -3.93 7.10
CA TRP A 106 5.61 -3.34 7.95
C TRP A 106 6.38 -4.39 8.74
N GLU A 107 7.48 -3.98 9.36
CA GLU A 107 8.26 -4.81 10.27
C GLU A 107 7.43 -5.30 11.46
N ASP A 108 7.33 -6.62 11.61
CA ASP A 108 6.80 -7.21 12.84
C ASP A 108 7.96 -7.43 13.81
N VAL A 109 8.19 -6.46 14.71
CA VAL A 109 9.28 -6.50 15.72
C VAL A 109 9.12 -7.69 16.69
N SER A 110 7.99 -8.41 16.65
CA SER A 110 7.68 -9.51 17.56
C SER A 110 8.26 -10.89 17.16
N SER A 111 8.89 -11.04 16.00
CA SER A 111 9.32 -12.36 15.49
C SER A 111 10.78 -12.76 15.76
N ARG A 112 11.54 -12.00 16.56
CA ARG A 112 12.85 -12.46 17.07
C ARG A 112 12.63 -13.25 18.37
N LYS A 113 12.50 -14.57 18.24
CA LYS A 113 12.70 -15.54 19.34
C LYS A 113 13.90 -16.39 19.04
#